data_AF-A0A4R2R6Z9-F1
#
_entry.id   AF-A0A4R2R6Z9-F1
#
_cell.length_a   1.000
_cell.length_b   1.000
_cell.length_c   1.000
_cell.angle_alpha   90.00
_cell.angle_beta   90.00
_cell.angle_gamma   90.00
#
_symmetry.space_group_name_H-M   'P 1'
#
loop_
_entity.id
_entity.type
_entity.pdbx_description
1 polymer ?
#
loop_
_entity_poly.entity_id
_entity_poly.type
_entity_poly.pdbx_seq_one_letter_code
_entity_poly.pdbx_strand_id
1 'polypeptide(L)' 'MDKSKNWDVNDPEVRQLVEGMKMELAREYGMQIPLDGYWGHCASKELGKIGSQLKKRLPILLERGKKEKNVRKKRK' A
#
# COMPACT_ATOMS: atom_id res chain seq x y z
N MET A 1 -13.93 18.62 -9.93
CA MET A 1 -13.00 18.10 -8.90
C MET A 1 -13.39 16.66 -8.64
N ASP A 2 -12.67 15.76 -9.31
CA ASP A 2 -12.94 14.33 -9.44
C ASP A 2 -13.05 13.61 -8.10
N LYS A 3 -14.18 12.92 -7.87
CA LYS A 3 -14.44 12.02 -6.71
C LYS A 3 -13.61 10.72 -6.79
N SER A 4 -12.35 10.81 -7.21
CA SER A 4 -11.54 9.66 -7.57
C SER A 4 -10.69 9.19 -6.39
N LYS A 5 -11.05 8.02 -5.85
CA LYS A 5 -10.16 7.09 -5.10
C LYS A 5 -9.52 7.66 -3.83
N ASN A 6 -10.32 8.04 -2.84
CA ASN A 6 -9.84 8.03 -1.46
C ASN A 6 -9.98 6.61 -0.92
N TRP A 7 -8.90 5.82 -0.90
CA TRP A 7 -8.88 4.55 -0.15
C TRP A 7 -8.88 4.89 1.34
N ASP A 8 -9.75 4.23 2.09
CA ASP A 8 -9.83 4.48 3.52
C ASP A 8 -8.71 3.73 4.24
N VAL A 9 -7.77 4.46 4.84
CA VAL A 9 -6.66 3.87 5.60
C VAL A 9 -7.10 3.33 6.96
N ASN A 10 -8.35 3.52 7.39
CA ASN A 10 -8.89 2.87 8.58
C ASN A 10 -9.39 1.46 8.27
N ASP A 11 -9.59 1.13 6.99
CA ASP A 11 -9.93 -0.23 6.58
C ASP A 11 -8.76 -1.19 6.88
N PRO A 12 -8.99 -2.28 7.64
CA PRO A 12 -7.92 -3.17 8.07
C PRO A 12 -7.27 -3.94 6.91
N GLU A 13 -7.97 -4.16 5.79
CA GLU A 13 -7.37 -4.77 4.59
C GLU A 13 -6.43 -3.78 3.91
N VAL A 14 -6.83 -2.51 3.81
CA VAL A 14 -6.00 -1.44 3.25
C VAL A 14 -4.74 -1.24 4.10
N ARG A 15 -4.86 -1.22 5.44
CA ARG A 15 -3.70 -1.07 6.34
C ARG A 15 -2.68 -2.19 6.14
N GLN A 16 -3.12 -3.45 6.11
CA GLN A 16 -2.23 -4.60 5.92
C GLN A 16 -1.52 -4.56 4.55
N LEU A 17 -2.27 -4.24 3.49
CA LEU A 17 -1.70 -4.07 2.14
C LEU A 17 -0.65 -2.96 2.12
N VAL A 18 -0.96 -1.80 2.68
CA VAL A 18 -0.05 -0.65 2.74
C VAL A 18 1.21 -0.98 3.51
N GLU A 19 1.09 -1.67 4.63
CA GLU A 19 2.22 -2.03 5.49
C GLU A 19 3.15 -3.04 4.81
N GLY A 20 2.60 -4.10 4.22
CA GLY A 20 3.39 -5.05 3.44
C GLY A 20 4.09 -4.39 2.24
N MET A 21 3.37 -3.50 1.54
CA MET A 21 3.96 -2.72 0.44
C MET A 21 5.09 -1.80 0.89
N LYS A 22 4.97 -1.15 2.05
CA LYS A 22 6.05 -0.31 2.60
C LYS A 22 7.31 -1.14 2.83
N MET A 23 7.17 -2.32 3.42
CA MET A 23 8.31 -3.22 3.66
C MET A 23 8.95 -3.69 2.35
N GLU A 24 8.13 -4.08 1.38
CA GLU A 24 8.60 -4.51 0.05
C GLU A 24 9.35 -3.38 -0.67
N LEU A 25 8.75 -2.19 -0.75
CA LEU A 25 9.36 -1.03 -1.40
C LEU A 25 10.62 -0.59 -0.66
N ALA A 26 10.64 -0.62 0.67
CA ALA A 26 11.84 -0.29 1.43
C ALA A 26 13.00 -1.25 1.10
N ARG A 27 12.73 -2.55 0.96
CA ARG A 27 13.73 -3.52 0.47
C ARG A 27 14.12 -3.26 -0.99
N GLU A 28 13.16 -2.98 -1.87
CA GLU A 28 13.39 -2.69 -3.30
C GLU A 28 14.32 -1.48 -3.49
N TYR A 29 14.11 -0.42 -2.70
CA TYR A 29 14.92 0.79 -2.72
C TYR A 29 16.21 0.70 -1.90
N GLY A 30 16.48 -0.41 -1.23
CA GLY A 30 17.65 -0.57 -0.36
C GLY A 30 17.61 0.35 0.88
N MET A 31 16.41 0.76 1.31
CA MET A 31 16.23 1.52 2.53
C MET A 31 16.31 0.63 3.76
N GLN A 32 16.93 1.16 4.80
CA GLN A 32 16.97 0.52 6.10
C GLN A 32 15.58 0.64 6.75
N ILE A 33 14.93 -0.50 6.97
CA ILE A 33 13.65 -0.54 7.67
C ILE A 33 13.92 -0.20 9.14
N PRO A 34 13.37 0.89 9.68
CA PRO A 34 13.60 1.27 11.05
C PRO A 34 13.00 0.20 11.98
N LEU A 35 13.81 -0.37 12.88
CA LEU A 35 13.35 -1.35 13.88
C LEU A 35 12.27 -0.75 14.81
N ASP A 36 12.41 0.54 15.10
CA ASP A 36 11.50 1.33 15.91
C ASP A 36 10.21 1.72 15.15
N GLY A 37 10.17 1.48 13.83
CA GLY A 37 9.04 1.88 12.98
C GLY A 37 9.00 3.38 12.64
N TYR A 38 9.95 4.19 13.14
CA TYR A 38 10.05 5.60 12.81
C TYR A 38 10.76 5.84 11.47
N TRP A 39 9.97 6.21 10.45
CA TRP A 39 10.47 6.49 9.10
C TRP A 39 11.04 7.91 8.92
N GLY A 40 10.97 8.77 9.94
CA GLY A 40 11.37 10.18 9.81
C GLY A 40 12.87 10.41 9.66
N HIS A 41 13.71 9.43 10.04
CA HIS A 41 15.15 9.46 9.75
C HIS A 41 15.50 9.12 8.29
N CYS A 42 14.55 8.59 7.51
CA CYS A 42 14.79 8.30 6.09
C CYS A 42 14.79 9.58 5.26
N ALA A 43 15.59 9.58 4.19
CA ALA A 43 15.64 10.70 3.25
C ALA A 43 14.25 10.99 2.66
N SER A 44 13.81 12.25 2.71
CA SER A 44 12.48 12.66 2.21
C SER A 44 12.25 12.29 0.73
N LYS A 45 13.32 12.23 -0.08
CA LYS A 45 13.28 11.80 -1.48
C LYS A 45 12.85 10.33 -1.62
N GLU A 46 13.36 9.48 -0.75
CA GLU A 46 13.10 8.04 -0.77
C GLU A 46 11.71 7.73 -0.19
N LEU A 47 11.33 8.41 0.90
CA LEU A 47 9.96 8.38 1.43
C LEU A 47 8.93 8.85 0.39
N GLY A 48 9.26 9.90 -0.37
CA GLY A 48 8.42 10.41 -1.46
C GLY A 48 8.21 9.40 -2.59
N LYS A 49 9.26 8.63 -2.94
CA LYS A 49 9.16 7.52 -3.90
C LYS A 49 8.25 6.41 -3.38
N ILE A 50 8.43 5.97 -2.13
CA ILE A 50 7.54 4.96 -1.50
C ILE A 50 6.10 5.44 -1.57
N GLY A 51 5.81 6.66 -1.11
CA GLY A 51 4.45 7.20 -1.10
C GLY A 51 3.84 7.23 -2.50
N SER A 52 4.62 7.64 -3.50
CA SER A 52 4.16 7.69 -4.90
C SER A 52 3.91 6.29 -5.48
N GLN A 53 4.75 5.31 -5.19
CA GLN A 53 4.55 3.92 -5.62
C GLN A 53 3.37 3.26 -4.92
N LEU A 54 3.20 3.53 -3.63
CA LEU A 54 2.09 3.03 -2.84
C LEU A 54 0.75 3.47 -3.46
N LYS A 55 0.61 4.76 -3.79
CA LYS A 55 -0.61 5.28 -4.45
C LYS A 55 -0.85 4.65 -5.83
N LYS A 56 0.19 4.22 -6.55
CA LYS A 56 0.05 3.58 -7.87
C LYS A 56 -0.34 2.11 -7.78
N ARG A 57 0.28 1.36 -6.87
CA ARG A 57 0.12 -0.11 -6.77
C ARG A 57 -1.06 -0.52 -5.87
N LEU A 58 -1.35 0.20 -4.80
CA LEU A 58 -2.46 -0.10 -3.87
C LEU A 58 -3.84 -0.29 -4.53
N PRO A 59 -4.31 0.57 -5.46
CA PRO A 59 -5.62 0.39 -6.07
C PRO A 59 -5.70 -0.88 -6.91
N ILE A 60 -4.59 -1.29 -7.53
CA ILE A 60 -4.50 -2.51 -8.35
C ILE A 60 -4.66 -3.74 -7.45
N LEU A 61 -4.00 -3.74 -6.29
CA LEU A 61 -4.10 -4.82 -5.31
C LEU A 61 -5.50 -4.90 -4.69
N LEU A 62 -6.08 -3.77 -4.31
CA LEU A 62 -7.46 -3.71 -3.81
C LEU A 62 -8.48 -4.19 -4.85
N GLU A 63 -8.30 -3.82 -6.12
CA GLU A 63 -9.17 -4.29 -7.20
C GLU A 63 -9.03 -5.80 -7.40
N ARG A 64 -7.81 -6.35 -7.35
CA ARG A 64 -7.55 -7.80 -7.42
C ARG A 64 -8.24 -8.54 -6.28
N GLY A 65 -8.11 -8.06 -5.03
CA GLY A 65 -8.79 -8.65 -3.87
C GLY A 65 -10.31 -8.60 -3.98
N LYS A 66 -10.88 -7.48 -4.44
CA LYS A 66 -12.32 -7.36 -4.69
C LYS A 66 -12.82 -8.32 -5.77
N LYS A 67 -12.07 -8.47 -6.87
CA LYS A 67 -12.40 -9.42 -7.94
C LYS A 67 -12.41 -10.86 -7.41
N GLU A 68 -11.43 -11.26 -6.60
CA GLU A 68 -11.37 -12.61 -6.03
C GLU A 68 -12.58 -12.92 -5.12
N LYS A 69 -12.96 -11.99 -4.24
CA LYS A 69 -14.14 -12.17 -3.37
C LYS A 69 -15.43 -12.34 -4.19
N ASN A 70 -15.57 -11.60 -5.30
CA ASN A 70 -16.73 -11.70 -6.17
C ASN A 70 -16.78 -13.04 -6.94
N VAL A 71 -15.62 -13.58 -7.32
CA VAL A 71 -15.52 -14.92 -7.96
C VAL A 71 -15.90 -16.03 -6.98
N ARG A 72 -15.43 -15.97 -5.73
CA ARG A 72 -15.81 -16.94 -4.69
C ARG A 72 -17.30 -16.89 -4.35
N LYS A 73 -17.91 -15.70 -4.36
CA LYS A 73 -19.34 -15.52 -4.11
C LYS A 73 -20.23 -16.04 -5.26
N LYS A 74 -19.72 -16.03 -6.49
CA LYS A 74 -20.43 -16.56 -7.68
C LYS A 74 -20.38 -18.09 -7.82
N ARG A 75 -19.51 -18.78 -7.07
CA ARG A 75 -19.38 -20.25 -7.08
C ARG A 75 -20.15 -20.94 -5.95
N LYS A 76 -20.92 -20.19 -5.17
CA LYS A 76 -21.79 -20.68 -4.10
C LYS A 76 -23.21 -20.27 -4.43
#